data_AF-A0AAE3TFT4-F1
#
_entry.id   AF-A0AAE3TFT4-F1
#
_cell.length_a   1.000
_cell.length_b   1.000
_cell.length_c   1.000
_cell.angle_alpha   90.00
_cell.angle_beta   90.00
_cell.angle_gamma   90.00
#
_symmetry.space_group_name_H-M   'P 1'
#
loop_
_entity.id
_entity.type
_entity.pdbx_description
1 polymer ?
#
loop_
_entity_poly.entity_id
_entity_poly.type
_entity_poly.pdbx_seq_one_letter_code
_entity_poly.pdbx_strand_id
1 'polypeptide(L)'
;MQIKWLSNVPSESREFLNFIKTKYKLPSEEAFKLIYITLKLKVISDSTIYKFLERTIEGIKFDEIGKREYLLTLSIHTLRELVKEHLDLKLIKNLYLLLSKNLPKEFFKDVSPKHSILASQDIVLQLLSQEKKIKLPAFLKAKHIILTFYLKGYCEDLIALLSLFPNSYILKGENPYQVFTNFSISEALVFLLKLKEFEHLKNEVENIWENIKIFFPDCFGEI
;
A
#
# COMPACT_ATOMS: atom_id res chain seq x y z
N MET A 1 20.00 -15.69 1.99
CA MET A 1 19.05 -14.54 1.96
C MET A 1 18.82 -13.98 3.37
N GLN A 2 18.26 -12.77 3.49
CA GLN A 2 17.77 -12.14 4.73
C GLN A 2 16.41 -11.49 4.46
N ILE A 3 15.51 -11.51 5.45
CA ILE A 3 14.24 -10.75 5.43
C ILE A 3 14.10 -9.85 6.66
N LYS A 4 13.53 -8.67 6.46
CA LYS A 4 13.10 -7.76 7.54
C LYS A 4 11.72 -7.24 7.25
N TRP A 5 10.86 -7.29 8.26
CA TRP A 5 9.66 -6.46 8.28
C TRP A 5 10.07 -5.04 8.65
N LEU A 6 9.92 -4.09 7.72
CA LEU A 6 10.37 -2.71 7.91
C LEU A 6 9.36 -1.85 8.68
N SER A 7 8.11 -2.29 8.76
CA SER A 7 7.02 -1.49 9.28
C SER A 7 6.40 -2.12 10.52
N ASN A 8 6.96 -1.86 11.70
CA ASN A 8 6.08 -1.36 12.75
C ASN A 8 5.83 0.09 12.39
N VAL A 9 4.75 0.35 11.65
CA VAL A 9 4.13 1.68 11.45
C VAL A 9 5.09 2.86 11.64
N PRO A 10 5.59 3.52 10.58
CA PRO A 10 5.61 4.96 10.66
C PRO A 10 4.17 5.45 10.67
N SER A 11 3.85 6.22 11.70
CA SER A 11 2.52 6.82 11.95
C SER A 11 2.07 7.71 10.80
N GLU A 12 2.99 8.16 9.95
CA GLU A 12 2.72 9.06 8.85
C GLU A 12 3.58 8.78 7.61
N SER A 13 2.97 8.96 6.43
CA SER A 13 3.63 8.73 5.12
C SER A 13 4.92 9.54 4.93
N ARG A 14 5.05 10.70 5.60
CA ARG A 14 6.24 11.56 5.52
C ARG A 14 7.43 10.98 6.27
N GLU A 15 7.19 10.45 7.48
CA GLU A 15 8.22 9.82 8.30
C GLU A 15 8.77 8.58 7.60
N PHE A 16 7.90 7.78 7.00
CA PHE A 16 8.32 6.61 6.24
C PHE A 16 9.17 6.97 5.02
N LEU A 17 8.75 7.98 4.26
CA LEU A 17 9.51 8.47 3.12
C LEU A 17 10.92 8.88 3.55
N ASN A 18 11.04 9.64 4.65
CA ASN A 18 12.33 10.07 5.18
C ASN A 18 13.18 8.89 5.64
N PHE A 19 12.59 7.91 6.34
CA PHE A 19 13.27 6.71 6.78
C PHE A 19 13.84 5.93 5.61
N ILE A 20 13.03 5.67 4.58
CA ILE A 20 13.43 4.91 3.39
C ILE A 20 14.51 5.66 2.59
N LYS A 21 14.34 6.96 2.36
CA LYS A 21 15.33 7.80 1.65
C LYS A 21 16.65 7.89 2.42
N THR A 22 16.62 7.99 3.74
CA THR A 22 17.83 8.18 4.56
C THR A 22 18.58 6.87 4.79
N LYS A 23 17.87 5.82 5.21
CA LYS A 23 18.47 4.54 5.59
C LYS A 23 18.81 3.67 4.38
N TYR A 24 17.95 3.68 3.36
CA TYR A 24 18.08 2.79 2.19
C TYR A 24 18.44 3.53 0.90
N LYS A 25 18.52 4.87 0.93
CA LYS A 25 18.91 5.71 -0.21
C LYS A 25 18.05 5.46 -1.46
N LEU A 26 16.76 5.14 -1.27
CA LEU A 26 15.84 4.95 -2.41
C LEU A 26 15.43 6.30 -3.00
N PRO A 27 15.40 6.45 -4.34
CA PRO A 27 14.80 7.60 -5.00
C PRO A 27 13.33 7.76 -4.63
N SER A 28 12.82 8.99 -4.67
CA SER A 28 11.43 9.28 -4.28
C SER A 28 10.40 8.50 -5.10
N GLU A 29 10.56 8.43 -6.43
CA GLU A 29 9.62 7.70 -7.30
C GLU A 29 9.52 6.22 -6.96
N GLU A 30 10.65 5.58 -6.64
CA GLU A 30 10.67 4.19 -6.17
C GLU A 30 10.01 4.10 -4.80
N ALA A 31 10.38 4.97 -3.85
CA ALA A 31 9.81 4.97 -2.51
C ALA A 31 8.27 5.14 -2.50
N PHE A 32 7.69 5.86 -3.46
CA PHE A 32 6.24 6.03 -3.57
C PHE A 32 5.48 4.72 -3.81
N LYS A 33 6.13 3.69 -4.36
CA LYS A 33 5.57 2.33 -4.48
C LYS A 33 5.39 1.66 -3.11
N LEU A 34 6.10 2.12 -2.07
CA LEU A 34 6.00 1.56 -0.71
C LEU A 34 5.00 2.29 0.19
N ILE A 35 4.53 3.46 -0.22
CA ILE A 35 3.68 4.31 0.63
C ILE A 35 2.24 4.07 0.24
N TYR A 36 1.46 3.46 1.13
CA TYR A 36 0.04 3.21 0.91
C TYR A 36 -0.85 4.10 1.77
N ILE A 37 -1.95 4.55 1.17
CA ILE A 37 -3.01 5.30 1.83
C ILE A 37 -4.31 4.51 1.76
N THR A 38 -5.18 4.73 2.74
CA THR A 38 -6.50 4.11 2.79
C THR A 38 -7.54 5.20 2.96
N LEU A 39 -8.57 5.20 2.11
CA LEU A 39 -9.67 6.14 2.15
C LEU A 39 -10.99 5.42 2.36
N LYS A 40 -11.86 6.01 3.17
CA LYS A 40 -13.28 5.72 3.17
C LYS A 40 -13.96 6.67 2.19
N LEU A 41 -14.83 6.12 1.37
CA LEU A 41 -15.54 6.84 0.33
C LEU A 41 -17.03 6.66 0.56
N LYS A 42 -17.79 7.72 0.33
CA LYS A 42 -19.24 7.65 0.22
C LYS A 42 -19.66 8.36 -1.05
N VAL A 43 -20.47 7.71 -1.86
CA VAL A 43 -20.94 8.25 -3.14
C VAL A 43 -22.45 8.35 -3.15
N ILE A 44 -22.97 9.31 -3.91
CA ILE A 44 -24.41 9.39 -4.17
C ILE A 44 -24.85 8.30 -5.15
N SER A 45 -24.01 7.92 -6.11
CA SER A 45 -24.31 6.92 -7.14
C SER A 45 -23.14 5.98 -7.40
N ASP A 46 -23.43 4.67 -7.43
CA ASP A 46 -22.48 3.59 -7.67
C ASP A 46 -21.88 3.64 -9.07
N SER A 47 -22.56 4.29 -10.03
CA SER A 47 -22.02 4.59 -11.37
C SER A 47 -20.67 5.30 -11.33
N THR A 48 -20.43 6.11 -10.30
CA THR A 48 -19.14 6.80 -10.10
C THR A 48 -18.02 5.81 -9.79
N ILE A 49 -18.33 4.78 -9.01
CA ILE A 49 -17.40 3.72 -8.63
C ILE A 49 -17.18 2.77 -9.80
N TYR A 50 -18.22 2.37 -10.52
CA TYR A 50 -18.07 1.48 -11.68
C TYR A 50 -17.16 2.08 -12.75
N LYS A 51 -17.37 3.35 -13.13
CA LYS A 51 -16.50 4.06 -14.08
C LYS A 51 -15.04 4.17 -13.61
N PHE A 52 -14.84 4.24 -12.30
CA PHE A 52 -13.50 4.20 -11.72
C PHE A 52 -12.90 2.80 -11.90
N LEU A 53 -13.58 1.76 -11.42
CA LEU A 53 -13.09 0.38 -11.46
C LEU A 53 -12.80 -0.12 -12.88
N GLU A 54 -13.60 0.28 -13.88
CA GLU A 54 -13.38 -0.01 -15.32
C GLU A 54 -12.04 0.51 -15.86
N ARG A 55 -11.47 1.56 -15.25
CA ARG A 55 -10.24 2.21 -15.67
C ARG A 55 -9.13 2.11 -14.64
N THR A 56 -9.36 1.34 -13.58
CA THR A 56 -8.41 1.28 -12.47
C THR A 56 -7.24 0.37 -12.82
N ILE A 57 -6.04 0.81 -12.47
CA ILE A 57 -4.80 0.06 -12.63
C ILE A 57 -4.71 -1.04 -11.55
N GLU A 58 -3.91 -2.07 -11.81
CA GLU A 58 -3.55 -3.08 -10.82
C GLU A 58 -2.96 -2.47 -9.53
N GLY A 59 -3.08 -3.20 -8.42
CA GLY A 59 -2.47 -2.79 -7.13
C GLY A 59 -3.37 -1.93 -6.22
N ILE A 60 -4.65 -1.80 -6.55
CA ILE A 60 -5.66 -1.18 -5.68
C ILE A 60 -6.44 -2.26 -4.93
N LYS A 61 -6.73 -2.01 -3.65
CA LYS A 61 -7.64 -2.83 -2.85
C LYS A 61 -8.93 -2.05 -2.62
N PHE A 62 -10.04 -2.66 -2.99
CA PHE A 62 -11.36 -2.03 -2.97
C PHE A 62 -12.40 -2.97 -2.37
N ASP A 63 -13.21 -2.44 -1.45
CA ASP A 63 -14.27 -3.18 -0.76
C ASP A 63 -15.48 -2.27 -0.50
N GLU A 64 -16.68 -2.81 -0.70
CA GLU A 64 -17.91 -2.20 -0.22
C GLU A 64 -18.09 -2.52 1.27
N ILE A 65 -18.22 -1.49 2.10
CA ILE A 65 -18.31 -1.60 3.57
C ILE A 65 -19.69 -1.21 4.09
N GLY A 66 -20.61 -0.85 3.19
CA GLY A 66 -21.97 -0.44 3.47
C GLY A 66 -22.61 0.13 2.20
N LYS A 67 -23.90 0.45 2.27
CA LYS A 67 -24.64 0.98 1.11
C LYS A 67 -23.98 2.26 0.57
N ARG A 68 -23.36 2.15 -0.61
CA ARG A 68 -22.61 3.24 -1.26
C ARG A 68 -21.44 3.78 -0.44
N GLU A 69 -20.92 2.97 0.47
CA GLU A 69 -19.76 3.27 1.28
C GLU A 69 -18.67 2.24 0.97
N TYR A 70 -17.47 2.73 0.68
CA TYR A 70 -16.37 1.92 0.19
C TYR A 70 -15.09 2.20 0.95
N LEU A 71 -14.18 1.24 0.90
CA LEU A 71 -12.81 1.35 1.37
C LEU A 71 -11.87 1.18 0.18
N LEU A 72 -10.94 2.11 0.01
CA LEU A 72 -9.96 2.14 -1.08
C LEU A 72 -8.56 2.22 -0.47
N THR A 73 -7.72 1.24 -0.74
CA THR A 73 -6.28 1.30 -0.42
C THR A 73 -5.47 1.28 -1.72
N LEU A 74 -4.55 2.24 -1.86
CA LEU A 74 -3.64 2.32 -3.00
C LEU A 74 -2.31 2.95 -2.61
N SER A 75 -1.28 2.71 -3.42
CA SER A 75 0.03 3.35 -3.24
C SER A 75 0.02 4.80 -3.74
N ILE A 76 0.96 5.62 -3.27
CA ILE A 76 1.19 6.97 -3.80
C ILE A 76 1.60 6.91 -5.27
N HIS A 77 2.36 5.89 -5.67
CA HIS A 77 2.68 5.65 -7.07
C HIS A 77 1.42 5.44 -7.91
N THR A 78 0.52 4.54 -7.49
CA THR A 78 -0.76 4.29 -8.19
C THR A 78 -1.62 5.55 -8.25
N LEU A 79 -1.65 6.36 -7.18
CA LEU A 79 -2.36 7.64 -7.17
C LEU A 79 -1.83 8.59 -8.25
N ARG A 80 -0.50 8.69 -8.37
CA ARG A 80 0.16 9.54 -9.38
C ARG A 80 -0.24 9.10 -10.79
N GLU A 81 -0.22 7.81 -11.08
CA GLU A 81 -0.62 7.29 -12.39
C GLU A 81 -2.11 7.56 -12.68
N LEU A 82 -3.00 7.31 -11.72
CA LEU A 82 -4.43 7.66 -11.86
C LEU A 82 -4.65 9.14 -12.15
N VAL A 83 -3.91 10.03 -11.48
CA VAL A 83 -4.01 11.49 -11.71
C VAL A 83 -3.49 11.88 -13.09
N LYS A 84 -2.44 11.22 -13.60
CA LYS A 84 -1.91 11.48 -14.95
C LYS A 84 -2.88 11.02 -16.04
N GLU A 85 -3.44 9.82 -15.89
CA GLU A 85 -4.17 9.14 -16.98
C GLU A 85 -5.68 9.35 -16.94
N HIS A 86 -6.26 9.54 -15.75
CA HIS A 86 -7.71 9.46 -15.53
C HIS A 86 -8.27 10.65 -14.74
N LEU A 87 -7.63 11.81 -14.90
CA LEU A 87 -8.07 13.05 -14.28
C LEU A 87 -9.45 13.52 -14.73
N ASP A 88 -10.01 12.96 -15.80
CA ASP A 88 -11.37 13.22 -16.27
C ASP A 88 -12.43 12.66 -15.32
N LEU A 89 -12.12 11.58 -14.60
CA LEU A 89 -13.03 10.91 -13.67
C LEU A 89 -13.32 11.75 -12.41
N LYS A 90 -14.59 11.82 -12.02
CA LYS A 90 -15.04 12.53 -10.82
C LYS A 90 -14.29 12.08 -9.56
N LEU A 91 -14.08 10.77 -9.37
CA LEU A 91 -13.40 10.24 -8.18
C LEU A 91 -11.93 10.67 -8.14
N ILE A 92 -11.20 10.59 -9.25
CA ILE A 92 -9.79 10.97 -9.31
C ILE A 92 -9.60 12.46 -9.02
N LYS A 93 -10.48 13.33 -9.56
CA LYS A 93 -10.49 14.77 -9.22
C LYS A 93 -10.62 15.02 -7.73
N ASN A 94 -11.56 14.34 -7.07
CA ASN A 94 -11.78 14.49 -5.63
C ASN A 94 -10.63 13.90 -4.81
N LEU A 95 -10.07 12.76 -5.22
CA LEU A 95 -8.88 12.17 -4.59
C LEU A 95 -7.71 13.14 -4.64
N TYR A 96 -7.40 13.69 -5.82
CA TYR A 96 -6.35 14.68 -5.98
C TYR A 96 -6.58 15.89 -5.06
N LEU A 97 -7.76 16.51 -5.11
CA LEU A 97 -8.06 17.72 -4.34
C LEU A 97 -8.03 17.51 -2.83
N LEU A 98 -8.44 16.34 -2.33
CA LEU A 98 -8.32 16.00 -0.92
C LEU A 98 -6.85 15.75 -0.56
N LEU A 99 -6.18 14.86 -1.29
CA LEU A 99 -4.88 14.33 -0.90
C LEU A 99 -3.75 15.35 -1.12
N SER A 100 -3.85 16.23 -2.10
CA SER A 100 -2.88 17.32 -2.32
C SER A 100 -2.86 18.34 -1.18
N LYS A 101 -3.92 18.40 -0.38
CA LYS A 101 -4.03 19.25 0.81
C LYS A 101 -3.53 18.55 2.09
N ASN A 102 -3.60 17.23 2.13
CA ASN A 102 -3.36 16.45 3.35
C ASN A 102 -2.04 15.67 3.35
N LEU A 103 -1.41 15.48 2.18
CA LEU A 103 -0.16 14.73 2.04
C LEU A 103 0.99 15.64 1.60
N PRO A 104 2.26 15.21 1.76
CA PRO A 104 3.43 15.96 1.32
C PRO A 104 3.34 16.38 -0.16
N LYS A 105 3.69 17.65 -0.45
CA LYS A 105 3.70 18.20 -1.82
C LYS A 105 4.56 17.38 -2.79
N GLU A 106 5.62 16.74 -2.29
CA GLU A 106 6.52 15.88 -3.07
C GLU A 106 5.75 14.74 -3.77
N PHE A 107 4.67 14.24 -3.17
CA PHE A 107 3.86 13.15 -3.74
C PHE A 107 3.12 13.54 -5.02
N PHE A 108 2.87 14.84 -5.22
CA PHE A 108 2.15 15.37 -6.38
C PHE A 108 3.05 16.12 -7.35
N LYS A 109 4.35 16.16 -7.09
CA LYS A 109 5.32 16.77 -8.01
C LYS A 109 5.21 16.08 -9.36
N ASP A 110 5.17 16.87 -10.43
CA ASP A 110 5.10 16.41 -11.83
C ASP A 110 3.79 15.73 -12.25
N VAL A 111 2.77 15.68 -11.37
CA VAL A 111 1.40 15.20 -11.70
C VAL A 111 0.32 16.24 -11.43
N SER A 112 0.71 17.44 -11.02
CA SER A 112 -0.22 18.53 -10.79
C SER A 112 -0.98 18.89 -12.08
N PRO A 113 -2.31 19.03 -12.02
CA PRO A 113 -3.14 19.47 -13.14
C PRO A 113 -2.69 20.82 -13.70
N LYS A 114 -2.66 20.94 -15.03
CA LYS A 114 -2.36 22.21 -15.72
C LYS A 114 -3.48 23.24 -15.58
N HIS A 115 -4.71 22.77 -15.36
CA HIS A 115 -5.90 23.60 -15.23
C HIS A 115 -6.59 23.36 -13.90
N SER A 116 -7.35 24.35 -13.43
CA SER A 116 -8.15 24.25 -12.21
C SER A 116 -9.14 23.08 -12.30
N ILE A 117 -9.24 22.31 -11.22
CA ILE A 117 -10.18 21.19 -11.09
C ILE A 117 -11.26 21.56 -10.08
N LEU A 118 -12.50 21.21 -10.40
CA LEU A 118 -13.64 21.35 -9.49
C LEU A 118 -13.94 20.02 -8.80
N ALA A 119 -14.14 20.09 -7.48
CA ALA A 119 -14.62 18.97 -6.69
C ALA A 119 -16.07 18.63 -7.05
N SER A 120 -16.44 17.37 -6.92
CA SER A 120 -17.83 16.94 -7.06
C SER A 120 -18.43 16.82 -5.68
N GLN A 121 -19.62 17.40 -5.48
CA GLN A 121 -20.35 17.27 -4.21
C GLN A 121 -20.96 15.87 -4.02
N ASP A 122 -20.95 15.03 -5.07
CA ASP A 122 -21.52 13.68 -5.07
C ASP A 122 -20.63 12.65 -4.36
N ILE A 123 -19.42 13.04 -3.95
CA ILE A 123 -18.40 12.15 -3.40
C ILE A 123 -17.86 12.77 -2.11
N VAL A 124 -17.95 12.01 -1.03
CA VAL A 124 -17.30 12.33 0.25
C VAL A 124 -16.14 11.38 0.45
N LEU A 125 -14.96 11.95 0.69
CA LEU A 125 -13.72 11.20 0.91
C LEU A 125 -13.18 11.50 2.30
N GLN A 126 -12.71 10.45 2.98
CA GLN A 126 -12.03 10.56 4.25
C GLN A 126 -10.76 9.71 4.26
N LEU A 127 -9.61 10.34 4.45
CA LEU A 127 -8.36 9.61 4.70
C LEU A 127 -8.44 8.92 6.07
N LEU A 128 -8.14 7.62 6.13
CA LEU A 128 -8.11 6.87 7.38
C LEU A 128 -6.75 7.02 8.04
N SER A 129 -6.76 7.50 9.28
CA SER A 129 -5.61 7.41 10.19
C SER A 129 -5.34 5.96 10.57
N GLN A 130 -4.13 5.70 11.06
CA GLN A 130 -3.74 4.36 11.49
C GLN A 130 -4.66 3.81 12.60
N GLU A 131 -5.01 4.66 13.57
CA GLU A 131 -5.95 4.30 14.65
C GLU A 131 -7.30 3.81 14.13
N LYS A 132 -7.80 4.41 13.03
CA LYS A 132 -9.05 3.98 12.40
C LYS A 132 -8.86 2.68 11.63
N LYS A 133 -7.71 2.45 11.00
CA LYS A 133 -7.41 1.19 10.29
C LYS A 133 -7.34 0.01 11.26
N ILE A 134 -6.74 0.17 12.44
CA ILE A 134 -6.63 -0.89 13.45
C ILE A 134 -8.00 -1.28 14.04
N LYS A 135 -8.98 -0.37 13.99
CA LYS A 135 -10.37 -0.59 14.42
C LYS A 135 -11.26 -1.19 13.34
N LEU A 136 -10.76 -1.42 12.12
CA LEU A 136 -11.54 -2.10 11.08
C LEU A 136 -11.82 -3.55 11.50
N PRO A 137 -12.93 -4.14 11.03
CA PRO A 137 -13.16 -5.58 11.10
C PRO A 137 -11.95 -6.39 10.61
N ALA A 138 -11.70 -7.55 11.23
CA ALA A 138 -10.55 -8.41 10.95
C ALA A 138 -10.33 -8.67 9.45
N PHE A 139 -11.39 -9.02 8.70
CA PHE A 139 -11.29 -9.29 7.27
C PHE A 139 -10.87 -8.05 6.44
N LEU A 140 -11.30 -6.84 6.84
CA LEU A 140 -10.88 -5.60 6.20
C LEU A 140 -9.45 -5.23 6.58
N LYS A 141 -9.03 -5.48 7.83
CA LYS A 141 -7.63 -5.31 8.23
C LYS A 141 -6.71 -6.23 7.45
N ALA A 142 -7.10 -7.49 7.33
CA ALA A 142 -6.35 -8.51 6.63
C ALA A 142 -6.00 -8.08 5.19
N LYS A 143 -6.94 -7.37 4.53
CA LYS A 143 -6.81 -6.86 3.16
C LYS A 143 -6.19 -5.46 3.09
N HIS A 144 -6.59 -4.50 3.93
CA HIS A 144 -6.24 -3.09 3.73
C HIS A 144 -5.04 -2.59 4.53
N ILE A 145 -4.59 -3.30 5.56
CA ILE A 145 -3.35 -2.96 6.26
C ILE A 145 -2.18 -3.51 5.47
N ILE A 146 -1.30 -2.61 5.04
CA ILE A 146 -0.16 -2.91 4.18
C ILE A 146 1.10 -2.93 5.03
N LEU A 147 1.84 -4.02 4.91
CA LEU A 147 3.09 -4.30 5.60
C LEU A 147 4.24 -4.22 4.61
N THR A 148 5.28 -3.46 4.93
CA THR A 148 6.45 -3.30 4.06
C THR A 148 7.57 -4.24 4.50
N PHE A 149 8.10 -5.00 3.54
CA PHE A 149 9.20 -5.93 3.73
C PHE A 149 10.43 -5.51 2.94
N TYR A 150 11.57 -5.88 3.50
CA TYR A 150 12.89 -5.76 2.91
C TYR A 150 13.51 -7.14 2.82
N LEU A 151 13.98 -7.50 1.63
CA LEU A 151 14.74 -8.71 1.40
C LEU A 151 16.13 -8.34 0.89
N LYS A 152 17.13 -9.10 1.32
CA LYS A 152 18.51 -9.01 0.82
C LYS A 152 18.99 -10.41 0.46
N GLY A 153 19.32 -10.65 -0.80
CA GLY A 153 19.63 -12.00 -1.28
C GLY A 153 20.39 -12.01 -2.59
N TYR A 154 20.84 -13.20 -3.00
CA TYR A 154 21.42 -13.39 -4.32
C TYR A 154 20.31 -13.55 -5.36
N CYS A 155 20.67 -13.42 -6.64
CA CYS A 155 19.71 -13.45 -7.75
C CYS A 155 18.86 -14.73 -7.75
N GLU A 156 19.51 -15.89 -7.54
CA GLU A 156 18.87 -17.21 -7.52
C GLU A 156 17.76 -17.30 -6.47
N ASP A 157 18.05 -16.85 -5.24
CA ASP A 157 17.08 -16.81 -4.14
C ASP A 157 15.88 -15.90 -4.49
N LEU A 158 16.13 -14.75 -5.09
CA LEU A 158 15.08 -13.78 -5.43
C LEU A 158 14.22 -14.23 -6.61
N ILE A 159 14.80 -14.90 -7.60
CA ILE A 159 14.07 -15.45 -8.75
C ILE A 159 13.01 -16.44 -8.28
N ALA A 160 13.33 -17.29 -7.29
CA ALA A 160 12.39 -18.24 -6.71
C ALA A 160 11.16 -17.56 -6.07
N LEU A 161 11.29 -16.29 -5.68
CA LEU A 161 10.24 -15.52 -5.01
C LEU A 161 9.49 -14.54 -5.94
N LEU A 162 9.93 -14.37 -7.19
CA LEU A 162 9.36 -13.37 -8.11
C LEU A 162 7.85 -13.55 -8.30
N SER A 163 7.37 -14.80 -8.36
CA SER A 163 5.94 -15.11 -8.50
C SER A 163 5.08 -14.67 -7.31
N LEU A 164 5.72 -14.39 -6.17
CA LEU A 164 5.05 -13.98 -4.93
C LEU A 164 5.07 -12.46 -4.75
N PHE A 165 5.89 -11.72 -5.50
CA PHE A 165 5.91 -10.27 -5.38
C PHE A 165 4.67 -9.66 -6.05
N PRO A 166 4.06 -8.65 -5.44
CA PRO A 166 3.03 -7.87 -6.09
C PRO A 166 3.64 -7.13 -7.29
N ASN A 167 2.79 -6.66 -8.20
CA ASN A 167 3.22 -5.97 -9.42
C ASN A 167 4.06 -4.70 -9.15
N SER A 168 4.00 -4.15 -7.93
CA SER A 168 4.83 -3.03 -7.48
C SER A 168 5.83 -3.45 -6.39
N TYR A 169 7.05 -3.79 -6.80
CA TYR A 169 8.23 -3.93 -5.92
C TYR A 169 9.39 -3.05 -6.41
N ILE A 170 10.37 -2.82 -5.53
CA ILE A 170 11.60 -2.09 -5.85
C ILE A 170 12.76 -3.08 -5.81
N LEU A 171 13.54 -3.14 -6.88
CA LEU A 171 14.80 -3.88 -6.93
C LEU A 171 15.97 -2.89 -6.96
N LYS A 172 16.90 -3.03 -6.02
CA LYS A 172 18.16 -2.29 -6.02
C LYS A 172 19.29 -3.25 -6.40
N GLY A 173 19.93 -2.98 -7.54
CA GLY A 173 20.99 -3.78 -8.13
C GLY A 173 22.38 -3.56 -7.52
N GLU A 174 22.53 -3.78 -6.22
CA GLU A 174 23.84 -3.92 -5.58
C GLU A 174 23.96 -5.39 -5.15
N ASN A 175 25.07 -6.10 -5.41
CA ASN A 175 25.21 -7.50 -4.96
C ASN A 175 25.63 -7.53 -3.47
N PRO A 176 24.86 -8.14 -2.55
CA PRO A 176 23.60 -8.87 -2.76
C PRO A 176 22.38 -7.95 -2.92
N TYR A 177 21.52 -8.34 -3.85
CA TYR A 177 20.35 -7.58 -4.30
C TYR A 177 19.42 -7.26 -3.15
N GLN A 178 18.78 -6.10 -3.22
CA GLN A 178 17.81 -5.66 -2.23
C GLN A 178 16.45 -5.49 -2.87
N VAL A 179 15.43 -6.11 -2.28
CA VAL A 179 14.04 -6.01 -2.72
C VAL A 179 13.22 -5.36 -1.62
N PHE A 180 12.43 -4.37 -1.99
CA PHE A 180 11.40 -3.80 -1.13
C PHE A 180 10.04 -4.12 -1.72
N THR A 181 9.17 -4.68 -0.91
CA THR A 181 7.84 -5.12 -1.33
C THR A 181 6.82 -4.84 -0.24
N ASN A 182 5.55 -4.83 -0.62
CA ASN A 182 4.45 -4.60 0.30
C ASN A 182 3.40 -5.68 0.14
N PHE A 183 2.86 -6.12 1.26
CA PHE A 183 1.80 -7.10 1.29
C PHE A 183 0.72 -6.65 2.24
N SER A 184 -0.55 -6.89 1.91
CA SER A 184 -1.55 -6.91 2.97
C SER A 184 -1.24 -8.02 3.97
N ILE A 185 -1.83 -7.98 5.17
CA ILE A 185 -1.62 -9.05 6.16
C ILE A 185 -1.90 -10.42 5.51
N SER A 186 -3.02 -10.58 4.80
CA SER A 186 -3.36 -11.84 4.12
C SER A 186 -2.30 -12.29 3.10
N GLU A 187 -1.79 -11.37 2.28
CA GLU A 187 -0.74 -11.65 1.30
C GLU A 187 0.59 -11.97 1.98
N ALA A 188 0.89 -11.28 3.10
CA ALA A 188 2.10 -11.50 3.88
C ALA A 188 2.13 -12.91 4.46
N LEU A 189 0.98 -13.47 4.85
CA LEU A 189 0.92 -14.85 5.34
C LEU A 189 1.32 -15.85 4.26
N VAL A 190 0.76 -15.70 3.05
CA VAL A 190 1.13 -16.58 1.92
C VAL A 190 2.62 -16.45 1.61
N PHE A 191 3.13 -15.22 1.60
CA PHE A 191 4.54 -14.94 1.35
C PHE A 191 5.46 -15.55 2.40
N LEU A 192 5.14 -15.38 3.69
CA LEU A 192 5.94 -15.91 4.79
C LEU A 192 5.90 -17.44 4.86
N LEU A 193 4.76 -18.07 4.56
CA LEU A 193 4.67 -19.53 4.46
C LEU A 193 5.63 -20.07 3.41
N LYS A 194 5.75 -19.38 2.27
CA LYS A 194 6.70 -19.76 1.21
C LYS A 194 8.15 -19.51 1.61
N LEU A 195 8.44 -18.41 2.28
CA LEU A 195 9.79 -18.16 2.78
C LEU A 195 10.24 -19.17 3.85
N LYS A 196 9.31 -19.79 4.57
CA LYS A 196 9.60 -20.84 5.55
C LYS A 196 10.19 -22.11 4.92
N GLU A 197 9.97 -22.33 3.61
CA GLU A 197 10.56 -23.44 2.86
C GLU A 197 12.10 -23.29 2.74
N PHE A 198 12.64 -22.08 2.92
CA PHE A 198 14.07 -21.82 3.00
C PHE A 198 14.57 -22.01 4.43
N GLU A 199 15.21 -23.15 4.73
CA GLU A 199 15.63 -23.50 6.10
C GLU A 199 16.42 -22.38 6.80
N HIS A 200 17.32 -21.71 6.07
CA HIS A 200 18.16 -20.64 6.59
C HIS A 200 17.39 -19.35 6.97
N LEU A 201 16.14 -19.19 6.54
CA LEU A 201 15.26 -18.06 6.87
C LEU A 201 14.20 -18.40 7.93
N LYS A 202 14.03 -19.68 8.26
CA LYS A 202 12.91 -20.15 9.10
C LYS A 202 12.74 -19.35 10.39
N ASN A 203 13.84 -19.09 11.11
CA ASN A 203 13.81 -18.35 12.37
C ASN A 203 13.42 -16.86 12.18
N GLU A 204 13.95 -16.20 11.14
CA GLU A 204 13.58 -14.80 10.83
C GLU A 204 12.10 -14.70 10.47
N VAL A 205 11.61 -15.64 9.66
CA VAL A 205 10.21 -15.73 9.22
C VAL A 205 9.27 -16.00 10.39
N GLU A 206 9.59 -16.94 11.27
CA GLU A 206 8.78 -17.25 12.46
C GLU A 206 8.71 -16.05 13.42
N ASN A 207 9.81 -15.34 13.64
CA ASN A 207 9.79 -14.13 14.45
C ASN A 207 8.89 -13.04 13.83
N ILE A 208 9.00 -12.81 12.51
CA ILE A 208 8.11 -11.86 11.82
C ILE A 208 6.65 -12.28 11.95
N TRP A 209 6.35 -13.56 11.78
CA TRP A 209 5.01 -14.11 11.88
C TRP A 209 4.38 -13.89 13.26
N GLU A 210 5.11 -14.21 14.33
CA GLU A 210 4.63 -14.00 15.71
C GLU A 210 4.44 -12.51 16.02
N ASN A 211 5.33 -11.64 15.55
CA ASN A 211 5.13 -10.20 15.72
C ASN A 211 3.85 -9.72 15.02
N ILE A 212 3.57 -10.16 13.79
CA ILE A 212 2.33 -9.79 13.09
C ILE A 212 1.09 -10.22 13.88
N LYS A 213 1.08 -11.41 14.48
CA LYS A 213 -0.02 -11.86 15.35
C LYS A 213 -0.19 -10.97 16.58
N ILE A 214 0.90 -10.55 17.21
CA ILE A 214 0.85 -9.65 18.37
C ILE A 214 0.22 -8.29 17.98
N PHE A 215 0.54 -7.76 16.80
CA PHE A 215 0.00 -6.48 16.34
C PHE A 215 -1.44 -6.56 15.83
N PHE A 216 -1.87 -7.72 15.30
CA PHE A 216 -3.19 -7.90 14.68
C PHE A 216 -3.85 -9.22 15.12
N PRO A 217 -4.06 -9.45 16.44
CA PRO A 217 -4.48 -10.75 16.95
C PRO A 217 -5.81 -11.22 16.38
N ASP A 218 -6.76 -10.30 16.21
CA ASP A 218 -8.09 -10.60 15.69
C ASP A 218 -8.11 -11.04 14.22
N CYS A 219 -7.01 -10.84 13.47
CA CYS A 219 -6.87 -11.35 12.10
C CYS A 219 -6.53 -12.85 12.03
N PHE A 220 -6.23 -13.48 13.16
CA PHE A 220 -5.77 -14.89 13.23
C PHE A 220 -6.74 -15.82 13.99
N GLY A 221 -7.93 -15.32 14.36
CA GLY A 221 -8.87 -16.01 15.25
C GLY A 221 -8.60 -15.65 16.72
N GLU A 222 -9.64 -15.78 17.56
CA GLU A 222 -9.46 -15.65 19.01
C GLU A 222 -8.46 -16.73 19.49
N ILE A 223 -7.42 -16.30 20.21
CA ILE A 223 -6.58 -17.20 21.02
C ILE A 223 -7.31 -17.48 22.33
#